data_AF-A0A524FE73-F1
#
_entry.id   AF-A0A524FE73-F1
#
_cell.length_a   1.000
_cell.length_b   1.000
_cell.length_c   1.000
_cell.angle_alpha   90.00
_cell.angle_beta   90.00
_cell.angle_gamma   90.00
#
_symmetry.space_group_name_H-M   'P 1'
#
loop_
_entity.id
_entity.type
_entity.pdbx_description
1 polymer ?
#
loop_
_entity_poly.entity_id
_entity_poly.type
_entity_poly.pdbx_seq_one_letter_code
_entity_poly.pdbx_strand_id
1 'polypeptide(L)'
;MSSKFSFIIIPMSLEDVYNSFRDYMINKGGKIVKEQISAENLIKTLVVQRGMSFTSNGEQYIINFKFNEYEDCTYVAIEVSLSSGYGIQWLNPLKLIKKWARQVNYYGVVNLVRKGELDIFFEFKPKKLIPIEPTPKIAFKAEKIEIQTKQPAVSLQKISPSVRKVKYCTNCGTEVNESQRFCVNCGNKIRD
;
A
#
# COMPACT_ATOMS: atom_id res chain seq x y z
N MET A 1 23.62 -16.14 5.46
CA MET A 1 23.45 -15.41 4.18
C MET A 1 22.66 -14.14 4.46
N SER A 2 23.05 -13.00 3.91
CA SER A 2 22.36 -11.72 4.13
C SER A 2 21.10 -11.63 3.27
N SER A 3 19.95 -11.90 3.88
CA SER A 3 18.65 -11.65 3.26
C SER A 3 18.32 -10.16 3.28
N LYS A 4 17.70 -9.66 2.21
CA LYS A 4 17.10 -8.32 2.17
C LYS A 4 15.60 -8.41 2.00
N PHE A 5 14.90 -7.43 2.56
CA PHE A 5 13.45 -7.48 2.67
C PHE A 5 12.80 -6.17 2.23
N SER A 6 11.66 -6.27 1.55
CA SER A 6 10.79 -5.12 1.25
C SER A 6 9.33 -5.53 1.23
N PHE A 7 8.44 -4.58 1.49
CA PHE A 7 7.00 -4.78 1.29
C PHE A 7 6.32 -3.58 0.64
N ILE A 8 5.13 -3.84 0.09
CA ILE A 8 4.19 -2.87 -0.46
C ILE A 8 2.76 -3.35 -0.16
N ILE A 9 1.83 -2.41 -0.02
CA ILE A 9 0.39 -2.68 0.10
C ILE A 9 -0.26 -2.11 -1.16
N ILE A 10 -1.10 -2.87 -1.85
CA ILE A 10 -1.71 -2.48 -3.13
C ILE A 10 -3.23 -2.75 -3.09
N PRO A 11 -4.09 -1.77 -3.41
CA PRO A 11 -5.54 -1.91 -3.43
C PRO A 11 -6.01 -2.67 -4.68
N MET A 12 -5.63 -3.94 -4.76
CA MET A 12 -5.95 -4.85 -5.87
C MET A 12 -6.17 -6.25 -5.29
N SER A 13 -6.92 -7.08 -6.03
CA SER A 13 -7.19 -8.45 -5.62
C SER A 13 -5.91 -9.28 -5.52
N LEU A 14 -5.96 -10.33 -4.70
CA LEU A 14 -4.82 -11.26 -4.55
C LEU A 14 -4.39 -11.85 -5.89
N GLU A 15 -5.37 -12.19 -6.73
CA GLU A 15 -5.13 -12.89 -7.99
C GLU A 15 -4.47 -11.98 -9.02
N ASP A 16 -4.94 -10.73 -9.14
CA ASP A 16 -4.37 -9.76 -10.07
C ASP A 16 -2.93 -9.41 -9.68
N VAL A 17 -2.70 -9.19 -8.38
CA VAL A 17 -1.38 -8.89 -7.84
C VAL A 17 -0.43 -10.07 -8.03
N TYR A 18 -0.88 -11.28 -7.69
CA TYR A 18 -0.10 -12.51 -7.83
C TYR A 18 0.31 -12.75 -9.27
N ASN A 19 -0.66 -12.77 -10.20
CA ASN A 19 -0.41 -13.07 -11.60
C ASN A 19 0.46 -12.01 -12.26
N SER A 20 0.18 -10.73 -12.00
CA SER A 20 1.01 -9.64 -12.51
C SER A 20 2.46 -9.73 -12.02
N PHE A 21 2.67 -10.00 -10.72
CA PHE A 21 4.02 -10.12 -10.17
C PHE A 21 4.75 -11.36 -10.71
N ARG A 22 4.03 -12.48 -10.81
CA ARG A 22 4.52 -13.75 -11.36
C ARG A 22 5.02 -13.55 -12.79
N ASP A 23 4.21 -12.95 -13.65
CA ASP A 23 4.55 -12.68 -15.05
C ASP A 23 5.73 -11.71 -15.15
N TYR A 24 5.77 -10.68 -14.29
CA TYR A 24 6.92 -9.79 -14.20
C TYR A 24 8.22 -10.54 -13.88
N MET A 25 8.20 -11.48 -12.93
CA MET A 25 9.38 -12.26 -12.57
C MET A 25 9.83 -13.18 -13.71
N ILE A 26 8.89 -13.85 -14.39
CA ILE A 26 9.17 -14.68 -15.57
C ILE A 26 9.79 -13.83 -16.68
N ASN A 27 9.19 -12.68 -16.99
CA ASN A 27 9.66 -11.75 -18.03
C ASN A 27 11.07 -11.20 -17.73
N LYS A 28 11.47 -11.17 -16.46
CA LYS A 28 12.84 -10.82 -16.06
C LYS A 28 13.81 -12.00 -16.10
N GLY A 29 13.40 -13.16 -16.58
CA GLY A 29 14.21 -14.39 -16.63
C GLY A 29 14.27 -15.16 -15.31
N GLY A 30 13.31 -14.93 -14.41
CA GLY A 30 13.15 -15.72 -13.19
C GLY A 30 12.53 -17.07 -13.49
N LYS A 31 13.04 -18.14 -12.87
CA LYS A 31 12.49 -19.49 -12.92
C LYS A 31 11.65 -19.72 -11.67
N ILE A 32 10.38 -20.04 -11.85
CA ILE A 32 9.50 -20.40 -10.73
C ILE A 32 9.91 -21.78 -10.22
N VAL A 33 10.22 -21.86 -8.92
CA VAL A 33 10.64 -23.09 -8.24
C VAL A 33 9.50 -23.67 -7.44
N LYS A 34 8.64 -22.82 -6.86
CA LYS A 34 7.55 -23.24 -5.98
C LYS A 34 6.44 -22.21 -6.01
N GLU A 35 5.21 -22.70 -6.01
CA GLU A 35 3.98 -21.94 -5.80
C GLU A 35 3.21 -22.64 -4.67
N GLN A 36 2.71 -21.89 -3.68
CA GLN A 36 1.89 -22.42 -2.59
C GLN A 36 0.71 -21.49 -2.33
N ILE A 37 -0.41 -22.06 -1.89
CA ILE A 37 -1.63 -21.34 -1.55
C ILE A 37 -2.08 -21.82 -0.17
N SER A 38 -2.52 -20.92 0.70
CA SER A 38 -3.10 -21.30 2.00
C SER A 38 -4.49 -21.92 1.84
N ALA A 39 -4.94 -22.69 2.84
CA ALA A 39 -6.25 -23.34 2.81
C ALA A 39 -7.43 -22.36 2.66
N GLU A 40 -7.26 -21.13 3.15
CA GLU A 40 -8.25 -20.06 3.08
C GLU A 40 -8.16 -19.23 1.79
N ASN A 41 -7.23 -19.55 0.87
CA ASN A 41 -6.95 -18.79 -0.36
C ASN A 41 -6.57 -17.31 -0.14
N LEU A 42 -6.26 -16.90 1.09
CA LEU A 42 -5.86 -15.53 1.43
C LEU A 42 -4.35 -15.29 1.31
N ILE A 43 -3.56 -16.36 1.21
CA ILE A 43 -2.10 -16.26 1.14
C ILE A 43 -1.60 -17.07 -0.06
N LYS A 44 -0.75 -16.45 -0.88
CA LYS A 44 0.04 -17.11 -1.90
C LYS A 44 1.52 -16.91 -1.64
N THR A 45 2.32 -17.95 -1.86
CA THR A 45 3.78 -17.87 -1.79
C THR A 45 4.37 -18.28 -3.13
N LEU A 46 5.25 -17.44 -3.66
CA LEU A 46 5.97 -17.64 -4.90
C LEU A 46 7.48 -17.68 -4.60
N VAL A 47 8.14 -18.76 -4.99
CA VAL A 47 9.60 -18.88 -4.91
C VAL A 47 10.18 -18.84 -6.32
N VAL A 48 11.05 -17.87 -6.57
CA VAL A 48 11.70 -17.67 -7.87
C VAL A 48 13.21 -17.75 -7.72
N GLN A 49 13.87 -18.49 -8.59
CA GLN A 49 15.32 -18.50 -8.71
C GLN A 49 15.77 -17.76 -9.96
N ARG A 50 16.83 -16.97 -9.83
CA ARG A 50 17.58 -16.41 -10.95
C ARG A 50 18.94 -17.08 -11.01
N GLY A 51 19.32 -17.52 -12.20
CA GLY A 51 20.62 -18.13 -12.44
C GLY A 51 21.79 -17.18 -12.20
N MET A 52 22.99 -17.73 -12.27
CA MET A 52 24.23 -16.98 -12.14
C MET A 52 24.33 -15.87 -13.21
N SER A 53 24.92 -14.75 -12.82
CA SER A 53 25.34 -13.68 -13.74
C SER A 53 26.84 -13.44 -13.57
N PHE A 54 27.40 -12.58 -14.42
CA PHE A 54 28.82 -12.20 -14.33
C PHE A 54 29.21 -11.63 -12.94
N THR A 55 28.24 -11.09 -12.18
CA THR A 55 28.49 -10.42 -10.90
C THR A 55 27.77 -11.06 -9.71
N SER A 56 27.11 -12.21 -9.89
CA SER A 56 26.34 -12.89 -8.83
C SER A 56 26.23 -14.39 -9.08
N ASN A 57 26.36 -15.18 -8.01
CA ASN A 57 26.22 -16.64 -8.04
C ASN A 57 24.74 -17.12 -8.06
N GLY A 58 23.83 -16.24 -8.45
CA GLY A 58 22.40 -16.52 -8.46
C GLY A 58 21.69 -16.06 -7.19
N GLU A 59 20.38 -15.92 -7.31
CA GLU A 59 19.53 -15.31 -6.30
C GLU A 59 18.25 -16.12 -6.15
N GLN A 60 17.78 -16.25 -4.91
CA GLN A 60 16.47 -16.78 -4.59
C GLN A 60 15.59 -15.66 -4.04
N TYR A 61 14.39 -15.58 -4.57
CA TYR A 61 13.34 -14.67 -4.17
C TYR A 61 12.22 -15.50 -3.54
N ILE A 62 11.80 -15.12 -2.35
CA ILE A 62 10.61 -15.66 -1.69
C ILE A 62 9.64 -14.49 -1.59
N ILE A 63 8.50 -14.60 -2.28
CA ILE A 63 7.46 -13.58 -2.30
C ILE A 63 6.22 -14.14 -1.65
N ASN A 64 5.72 -13.42 -0.65
CA ASN A 64 4.48 -13.73 0.03
C ASN A 64 3.45 -12.66 -0.30
N PHE A 65 2.27 -13.10 -0.70
CA PHE A 65 1.11 -12.29 -1.02
C PHE A 65 0.04 -12.61 0.02
N LYS A 66 -0.48 -11.61 0.73
CA LYS A 66 -1.55 -11.77 1.72
C LYS A 66 -2.66 -10.78 1.40
N PHE A 67 -3.86 -11.29 1.18
CA PHE A 67 -5.04 -10.45 1.00
C PHE A 67 -5.61 -10.06 2.37
N ASN A 68 -6.02 -8.79 2.49
CA ASN A 68 -6.77 -8.29 3.63
C ASN A 68 -8.18 -7.93 3.18
N GLU A 69 -9.14 -8.78 3.49
CA GLU A 69 -10.56 -8.61 3.13
C GLU A 69 -11.17 -7.35 3.75
N TYR A 70 -10.63 -6.86 4.87
CA TYR A 70 -11.15 -5.69 5.58
C TYR A 70 -10.78 -4.38 4.89
N GLU A 71 -9.59 -4.34 4.30
CA GLU A 71 -9.03 -3.16 3.66
C GLU A 71 -9.08 -3.26 2.13
N ASP A 72 -9.59 -4.38 1.60
CA ASP A 72 -9.65 -4.71 0.17
C ASP A 72 -8.30 -4.47 -0.55
N CYS A 73 -7.22 -4.98 0.06
CA CYS A 73 -5.88 -4.78 -0.45
C CYS A 73 -4.99 -6.01 -0.27
N THR A 74 -3.99 -6.12 -1.13
CA THR A 74 -2.98 -7.18 -1.10
C THR A 74 -1.66 -6.64 -0.58
N TYR A 75 -1.15 -7.29 0.45
CA TYR A 75 0.18 -7.12 1.01
C TYR A 75 1.14 -7.98 0.21
N VAL A 76 2.21 -7.38 -0.31
CA VAL A 76 3.28 -8.10 -1.02
C VAL A 76 4.58 -7.90 -0.25
N ALA A 77 5.18 -9.00 0.16
CA ALA A 77 6.42 -9.04 0.91
C ALA A 77 7.45 -9.88 0.15
N ILE A 78 8.67 -9.37 0.01
CA ILE A 78 9.74 -10.01 -0.74
C ILE A 78 10.94 -10.17 0.17
N GLU A 79 11.42 -11.41 0.28
CA GLU A 79 12.74 -11.77 0.78
C GLU A 79 13.65 -12.14 -0.40
N VAL A 80 14.88 -11.64 -0.39
CA VAL A 80 15.90 -11.99 -1.39
C VAL A 80 17.16 -12.47 -0.70
N SER A 81 17.63 -13.65 -1.08
CA SER A 81 18.87 -14.27 -0.60
C SER A 81 19.76 -14.67 -1.79
N LEU A 82 21.07 -14.75 -1.55
CA LEU A 82 22.01 -15.29 -2.54
C LEU A 82 21.94 -16.81 -2.53
N SER A 83 21.96 -17.44 -3.72
CA SER A 83 21.91 -18.90 -3.82
C SER A 83 23.20 -19.55 -3.33
N SER A 84 24.38 -18.92 -3.52
CA SER A 84 25.64 -19.40 -2.97
C SER A 84 26.69 -18.29 -2.82
N GLY A 85 27.48 -18.35 -1.73
CA GLY A 85 28.68 -17.52 -1.55
C GLY A 85 28.42 -16.01 -1.37
N TYR A 86 29.28 -15.21 -2.01
CA TYR A 86 29.31 -13.75 -1.97
C TYR A 86 28.98 -13.18 -3.36
N GLY A 87 28.32 -12.03 -3.43
CA GLY A 87 27.96 -11.42 -4.71
C GLY A 87 27.13 -10.15 -4.54
N ILE A 88 27.10 -9.33 -5.60
CA ILE A 88 26.23 -8.16 -5.64
C ILE A 88 24.82 -8.67 -5.94
N GLN A 89 23.92 -8.56 -4.97
CA GLN A 89 22.49 -8.72 -5.23
C GLN A 89 22.08 -7.69 -6.29
N TRP A 90 21.84 -8.18 -7.49
CA TRP A 90 21.60 -7.43 -8.72
C TRP A 90 20.34 -6.58 -8.58
N LEU A 91 19.34 -7.12 -7.89
CA LEU A 91 18.13 -6.38 -7.55
C LEU A 91 17.98 -6.24 -6.04
N ASN A 92 18.10 -4.99 -5.60
CA ASN A 92 17.56 -4.60 -4.32
C ASN A 92 16.04 -4.88 -4.34
N PRO A 93 15.47 -5.62 -3.36
CA PRO A 93 14.04 -5.94 -3.29
C PRO A 93 13.17 -4.68 -3.48
N LEU A 94 13.59 -3.56 -2.89
CA LEU A 94 12.95 -2.25 -3.02
C LEU A 94 12.90 -1.76 -4.49
N LYS A 95 13.98 -1.93 -5.24
CA LYS A 95 14.04 -1.53 -6.66
C LYS A 95 13.20 -2.46 -7.53
N LEU A 96 13.21 -3.76 -7.24
CA LEU A 96 12.42 -4.77 -7.95
C LEU A 96 10.93 -4.44 -7.86
N ILE A 97 10.44 -4.29 -6.63
CA ILE A 97 9.01 -4.10 -6.37
C ILE A 97 8.52 -2.71 -6.83
N LYS A 98 9.35 -1.66 -6.73
CA LYS A 98 9.03 -0.34 -7.30
C LYS A 98 8.91 -0.37 -8.82
N LYS A 99 9.77 -1.14 -9.50
CA LYS A 99 9.71 -1.27 -10.97
C LYS A 99 8.45 -2.00 -11.40
N TRP A 100 8.09 -3.07 -10.71
CA TRP A 100 6.86 -3.80 -10.98
C TRP A 100 5.61 -2.96 -10.64
N ALA A 101 5.56 -2.31 -9.48
CA ALA A 101 4.43 -1.47 -9.06
C ALA A 101 4.07 -0.42 -10.13
N ARG A 102 5.08 0.19 -10.76
CA ARG A 102 4.87 1.12 -11.89
C ARG A 102 4.23 0.48 -13.11
N GLN A 103 4.47 -0.80 -13.38
CA GLN A 103 3.85 -1.50 -14.51
C GLN A 103 2.35 -1.75 -14.29
N VAL A 104 1.94 -1.92 -13.03
CA VAL A 104 0.52 -1.99 -12.63
C VAL A 104 -0.06 -0.61 -12.29
N ASN A 105 0.60 0.47 -12.73
CA ASN A 105 0.18 1.86 -12.51
C ASN A 105 0.00 2.22 -11.01
N TYR A 106 0.75 1.58 -10.13
CA TYR A 106 0.72 1.82 -8.70
C TYR A 106 1.96 2.59 -8.22
N TYR A 107 1.73 3.68 -7.48
CA TYR A 107 2.77 4.60 -7.00
C TYR A 107 2.85 4.69 -5.48
N GLY A 108 2.25 3.74 -4.76
CA GLY A 108 2.25 3.72 -3.31
C GLY A 108 3.64 3.50 -2.69
N VAL A 109 3.69 3.64 -1.37
CA VAL A 109 4.93 3.56 -0.60
C VAL A 109 5.43 2.12 -0.56
N VAL A 110 6.71 1.96 -0.90
CA VAL A 110 7.45 0.71 -0.74
C VAL A 110 8.45 0.91 0.37
N ASN A 111 8.43 0.01 1.36
CA ASN A 111 9.31 0.06 2.51
C ASN A 111 10.38 -1.03 2.43
N LEU A 112 11.60 -0.67 2.83
CA LEU A 112 12.65 -1.64 3.15
C LEU A 112 12.51 -1.99 4.62
N VAL A 113 12.54 -3.27 4.96
CA VAL A 113 12.32 -3.75 6.33
C VAL A 113 13.41 -4.70 6.78
N ARG A 114 13.48 -4.93 8.10
CA ARG A 114 14.31 -5.99 8.69
C ARG A 114 13.50 -7.29 8.77
N LYS A 115 14.20 -8.43 8.87
CA LYS A 115 13.56 -9.76 8.93
C LYS A 115 12.43 -9.84 9.97
N GLY A 116 12.71 -9.44 11.21
CA GLY A 116 11.72 -9.52 12.30
C GLY A 116 10.52 -8.56 12.15
N GLU A 117 10.60 -7.55 11.28
CA GLU A 117 9.46 -6.66 11.01
C GLU A 117 8.45 -7.31 10.05
N LEU A 118 8.90 -8.20 9.17
CA LEU A 118 8.03 -8.94 8.24
C LEU A 118 7.11 -9.92 8.95
N ASP A 119 7.60 -10.60 9.98
CA ASP A 119 6.83 -11.60 10.73
C ASP A 119 5.61 -10.94 11.40
N ILE A 120 5.77 -9.70 11.89
CA ILE A 120 4.69 -8.89 12.48
C ILE A 120 3.58 -8.58 11.45
N PHE A 121 3.93 -8.38 10.17
CA PHE A 121 2.93 -8.16 9.11
C PHE A 121 2.09 -9.40 8.82
N PHE A 122 2.70 -10.59 8.89
CA PHE A 122 1.96 -11.85 8.69
C PHE A 122 1.14 -12.25 9.90
N GLU A 123 1.55 -11.84 11.10
CA GLU A 123 0.86 -12.07 12.38
C GLU A 123 -0.42 -11.27 12.59
N PHE A 124 -0.79 -10.34 11.69
CA PHE A 124 -2.13 -9.74 11.69
C PHE A 124 -3.19 -10.84 11.57
N LYS A 125 -3.61 -11.38 12.72
CA LYS A 125 -4.85 -12.11 12.89
C LYS A 125 -5.96 -11.08 12.67
N PRO A 126 -6.97 -11.38 11.86
CA PRO A 126 -8.13 -10.51 11.79
C PRO A 126 -8.60 -10.25 13.22
N LYS A 127 -8.66 -8.98 13.65
CA LYS A 127 -9.49 -8.66 14.80
C LYS A 127 -10.86 -9.21 14.41
N LYS A 128 -11.36 -10.22 15.15
CA LYS A 128 -12.72 -10.73 14.96
C LYS A 128 -13.60 -9.52 14.71
N LEU A 129 -14.29 -9.50 13.56
CA LEU A 129 -15.38 -8.56 13.34
C LEU A 129 -16.32 -8.80 14.51
N ILE A 130 -16.27 -7.94 15.52
CA ILE A 130 -17.38 -7.84 16.46
C ILE A 130 -18.49 -7.32 15.55
N PRO A 131 -19.60 -8.05 15.36
CA PRO A 131 -20.75 -7.51 14.66
C PRO A 131 -21.02 -6.15 15.28
N ILE A 132 -20.93 -5.10 14.47
CA ILE A 132 -21.34 -3.77 14.93
C ILE A 132 -22.84 -3.93 15.11
N GLU A 133 -23.28 -4.21 16.33
CA GLU A 133 -24.70 -4.15 16.65
C GLU A 133 -25.16 -2.78 16.14
N PRO A 134 -26.24 -2.73 15.33
CA PRO A 134 -26.69 -1.48 14.77
C PRO A 134 -26.85 -0.52 15.93
N THR A 135 -25.99 0.52 15.97
CA THR A 135 -26.03 1.51 17.03
C THR A 135 -27.47 1.93 17.18
N PRO A 136 -28.06 1.88 18.38
CA PRO A 136 -29.43 2.32 18.58
C PRO A 136 -29.50 3.72 17.99
N LYS A 137 -30.34 3.88 16.96
CA LYS A 137 -30.61 5.18 16.37
C LYS A 137 -31.12 6.04 17.52
N ILE A 138 -30.24 6.84 18.11
CA ILE A 138 -30.64 7.88 19.03
C ILE A 138 -31.47 8.82 18.17
N ALA A 139 -32.78 8.68 18.28
CA ALA A 139 -33.74 9.55 17.64
C ALA A 139 -33.51 10.93 18.24
N PHE A 140 -32.72 11.75 17.54
CA PHE A 140 -32.72 13.18 17.79
C PHE A 140 -34.14 13.65 17.49
N LYS A 141 -34.92 13.88 18.56
CA LYS A 141 -36.17 14.61 18.48
C LYS A 141 -35.83 15.96 17.85
N ALA A 142 -36.38 16.19 16.67
CA ALA A 142 -36.38 17.48 16.01
C ALA A 142 -37.22 18.44 16.87
N GLU A 143 -36.59 19.05 17.85
CA GLU A 143 -37.17 20.21 18.52
C GLU A 143 -36.93 21.42 17.63
N LYS A 144 -38.03 21.97 17.15
CA LYS A 144 -38.11 23.07 16.19
C LYS A 144 -37.54 24.33 16.83
N ILE A 145 -36.28 24.64 16.59
CA ILE A 145 -35.72 25.95 16.93
C ILE A 145 -36.26 26.96 15.91
N GLU A 146 -37.30 27.69 16.31
CA GLU A 146 -37.79 28.87 15.59
C GLU A 146 -36.75 29.99 15.72
N ILE A 147 -35.89 30.10 14.73
CA ILE A 147 -34.96 31.22 14.59
C ILE A 147 -35.77 32.43 14.12
N GLN A 148 -36.09 33.31 15.07
CA GLN A 148 -36.72 34.60 14.80
C GLN A 148 -35.80 35.43 13.91
N THR A 149 -36.28 35.68 12.69
CA THR A 149 -35.69 36.61 11.72
C THR A 149 -35.75 38.03 12.27
N LYS A 150 -34.60 38.55 12.74
CA LYS A 150 -34.32 39.98 12.72
C LYS A 150 -33.18 40.25 11.75
N GLN A 151 -33.56 40.70 10.57
CA GLN A 151 -32.68 41.36 9.60
C GLN A 151 -32.08 42.61 10.26
N PRO A 152 -30.78 42.84 10.05
CA PRO A 152 -30.41 44.11 9.42
C PRO A 152 -29.79 43.88 8.04
N ALA A 153 -30.17 44.75 7.13
CA ALA A 153 -29.73 44.80 5.74
C ALA A 153 -28.21 44.94 5.61
N VAL A 154 -27.58 44.04 4.85
CA VAL A 154 -26.27 44.27 4.22
C VAL A 154 -26.30 43.69 2.80
N SER A 155 -25.74 44.47 1.91
CA SER A 155 -25.81 44.54 0.45
C SER A 155 -25.47 43.26 -0.34
N LEU A 156 -26.19 43.09 -1.46
CA LEU A 156 -25.82 42.20 -2.57
C LEU A 156 -24.48 42.62 -3.18
N GLN A 157 -23.42 41.81 -3.02
CA GLN A 157 -22.26 41.85 -3.92
C GLN A 157 -21.69 40.45 -4.22
N LYS A 158 -21.96 40.01 -5.47
CA LYS A 158 -21.14 39.18 -6.38
C LYS A 158 -20.49 37.89 -5.85
N ILE A 159 -21.14 36.76 -6.13
CA ILE A 159 -20.48 35.44 -6.17
C ILE A 159 -19.58 35.40 -7.40
N SER A 160 -18.27 35.49 -7.18
CA SER A 160 -17.24 35.13 -8.16
C SER A 160 -16.85 33.66 -7.93
N PRO A 161 -16.51 32.90 -8.99
CA PRO A 161 -16.03 31.54 -8.84
C PRO A 161 -14.59 31.60 -8.33
N SER A 162 -14.39 31.57 -7.01
CA SER A 162 -13.04 31.45 -6.46
C SER A 162 -12.54 30.03 -6.70
N VAL A 163 -11.72 29.90 -7.74
CA VAL A 163 -10.85 28.75 -7.97
C VAL A 163 -10.00 28.60 -6.71
N ARG A 164 -10.42 27.69 -5.82
CA ARG A 164 -9.59 27.29 -4.68
C ARG A 164 -8.31 26.72 -5.27
N LYS A 165 -7.18 27.34 -4.99
CA LYS A 165 -5.87 26.77 -5.34
C LYS A 165 -5.68 25.55 -4.45
N VAL A 166 -6.03 24.41 -5.01
CA VAL A 166 -5.86 23.12 -4.39
C VAL A 166 -4.39 22.73 -4.53
N LYS A 167 -3.68 22.58 -3.41
CA LYS A 167 -2.32 22.01 -3.40
C LYS A 167 -2.41 20.52 -3.14
N TYR A 168 -1.43 19.77 -3.59
CA TYR A 168 -1.31 18.34 -3.31
C TYR A 168 -0.04 18.08 -2.51
N CYS A 169 -0.11 17.16 -1.56
CA CYS A 169 1.05 16.76 -0.78
C CYS A 169 2.10 16.13 -1.69
N THR A 170 3.31 16.67 -1.72
CA THR A 170 4.43 16.15 -2.53
C THR A 170 4.92 14.77 -2.10
N ASN A 171 4.53 14.32 -0.90
CA ASN A 171 4.94 13.01 -0.36
C ASN A 171 3.92 11.89 -0.63
N CYS A 172 2.62 12.17 -0.51
CA CYS A 172 1.57 11.14 -0.63
C CYS A 172 0.47 11.46 -1.66
N GLY A 173 0.51 12.63 -2.29
CA GLY A 173 -0.46 13.04 -3.31
C GLY A 173 -1.84 13.45 -2.78
N THR A 174 -2.08 13.43 -1.47
CA THR A 174 -3.35 13.86 -0.88
C THR A 174 -3.59 15.34 -1.10
N GLU A 175 -4.84 15.69 -1.42
CA GLU A 175 -5.30 17.07 -1.49
C GLU A 175 -5.09 17.78 -0.15
N VAL A 176 -4.41 18.92 -0.18
CA VAL A 176 -4.10 19.72 1.01
C VAL A 176 -4.49 21.17 0.77
N ASN A 177 -5.13 21.76 1.78
CA ASN A 177 -5.46 23.17 1.75
C ASN A 177 -4.18 24.01 1.94
N GLU A 178 -4.11 25.19 1.34
CA GLU A 178 -2.93 26.07 1.45
C GLU A 178 -2.59 26.47 2.90
N SER A 179 -3.57 26.43 3.81
CA SER A 179 -3.37 26.73 5.23
C SER A 179 -2.81 25.57 6.05
N GLN A 180 -2.70 24.36 5.47
CA GLN A 180 -2.19 23.18 6.17
C GLN A 180 -0.66 23.12 6.09
N ARG A 181 -0.01 23.14 7.26
CA ARG A 181 1.46 23.01 7.38
C ARG A 181 1.95 21.57 7.32
N PHE A 182 1.08 20.62 7.65
CA PHE A 182 1.36 19.19 7.68
C PHE A 182 0.23 18.43 6.99
N CYS A 183 0.58 17.37 6.27
CA CYS A 183 -0.39 16.52 5.60
C CYS A 183 -1.18 15.69 6.62
N VAL A 184 -2.50 15.78 6.57
CA VAL A 184 -3.41 15.01 7.45
C VAL A 184 -3.36 13.51 7.19
N ASN A 185 -2.92 13.09 6.01
CA ASN A 185 -2.86 11.68 5.63
C ASN A 185 -1.51 11.01 5.97
N CYS A 186 -0.38 11.69 5.73
CA CYS A 186 0.95 11.08 5.93
C CYS A 186 1.80 11.74 7.03
N GLY A 187 1.29 12.78 7.70
CA GLY A 187 2.00 13.51 8.76
C GLY A 187 3.19 14.34 8.28
N ASN A 188 3.52 14.31 6.98
CA ASN A 188 4.71 14.95 6.47
C ASN A 188 4.49 16.46 6.26
N LYS A 189 5.54 17.28 6.45
CA LYS A 189 5.46 18.73 6.31
C LYS A 189 5.22 19.11 4.85
N ILE A 190 4.20 19.92 4.60
CA ILE A 190 3.91 20.45 3.27
C ILE A 190 4.93 21.56 3.01
N ARG A 191 5.76 21.39 1.97
CA ARG A 191 6.70 22.41 1.51
C ARG A 191 6.00 23.23 0.45
N ASP A 192 6.08 24.55 0.57
CA ASP A 192 5.49 25.51 -0.38
C ASP A 192 6.15 25.45 -1.76
#